data_AF-A0AA51DGE7-F1
#
_entry.id   AF-A0AA51DGE7-F1
#
_cell.length_a   1.000
_cell.length_b   1.000
_cell.length_c   1.000
_cell.angle_alpha   90.00
_cell.angle_beta   90.00
_cell.angle_gamma   90.00
#
_symmetry.space_group_name_H-M   'P 1'
#
loop_
_entity.id
_entity.type
_entity.pdbx_description
1 polymer ?
#
loop_
_entity_poly.entity_id
_entity_poly.type
_entity_poly.pdbx_seq_one_letter_code
_entity_poly.pdbx_strand_id
1 'polypeptide(L)'
;MSNDKDNRGILNEDSSGITEEIQDDYLKCKQDAEEKIKASEKKLKESKKMKQDASSSSGCIDDELTCLTKKLVEINTIREEITKLRLDPAKRTFFTNDIEPLLRTLDTLSLSTERFALAIYNIYGNNFTKFSEMKDMLNLVYSLSDKSEEVLKVLNKEIDIMLNIYKCDFKK
;
A
#
# COMPACT_ATOMS: atom_id res chain seq x y z
N MET A 1 -42.52 43.24 17.84
CA MET A 1 -42.86 44.09 18.98
C MET A 1 -41.59 44.22 19.79
N SER A 2 -40.89 45.34 19.61
CA SER A 2 -40.81 46.42 20.61
C SER A 2 -39.73 46.12 21.64
N ASN A 3 -38.80 46.98 22.00
CA ASN A 3 -38.34 48.30 21.57
C ASN A 3 -37.23 48.64 22.59
N ASP A 4 -36.23 49.44 22.21
CA ASP A 4 -35.68 50.57 22.98
C ASP A 4 -35.32 50.36 24.48
N LYS A 5 -34.18 50.82 25.03
CA LYS A 5 -33.61 52.17 24.91
C LYS A 5 -32.49 52.37 25.96
N ASP A 6 -31.76 53.48 25.76
CA ASP A 6 -31.02 54.29 26.76
C ASP A 6 -29.66 53.72 27.23
N ASN A 7 -28.60 54.52 27.46
CA ASN A 7 -28.59 55.90 27.89
C ASN A 7 -27.22 56.60 27.65
N ARG A 8 -27.26 57.93 27.59
CA ARG A 8 -26.17 58.89 27.37
C ARG A 8 -25.41 59.22 28.67
N GLY A 9 -24.22 59.81 28.53
CA GLY A 9 -23.50 60.54 29.60
C GLY A 9 -22.04 60.82 29.19
N ILE A 10 -21.71 61.92 28.50
CA ILE A 10 -21.28 63.25 29.04
C ILE A 10 -19.99 63.09 29.90
N LEU A 11 -18.83 63.65 29.53
CA LEU A 11 -18.41 65.04 29.81
C LEU A 11 -17.24 65.48 28.91
N ASN A 12 -17.32 66.75 28.52
CA ASN A 12 -16.32 67.56 27.81
C ASN A 12 -15.25 68.12 28.78
N GLU A 13 -14.29 68.81 28.16
CA GLU A 13 -13.42 69.89 28.67
C GLU A 13 -12.20 69.42 29.48
N ASP A 14 -11.01 69.98 29.35
CA ASP A 14 -10.36 70.89 28.41
C ASP A 14 -8.90 71.00 28.91
N SER A 15 -8.05 71.65 28.12
CA SER A 15 -6.92 72.45 28.61
C SER A 15 -5.63 71.68 28.94
N SER A 16 -4.70 71.59 27.98
CA SER A 16 -3.68 72.60 27.65
C SER A 16 -2.47 72.58 28.60
N GLY A 17 -1.26 72.45 28.04
CA GLY A 17 -0.07 72.90 28.77
C GLY A 17 1.30 72.26 28.49
N ILE A 18 1.46 71.16 27.75
CA ILE A 18 2.80 70.51 27.62
C ILE A 18 3.02 69.78 26.27
N THR A 19 2.84 70.42 25.11
CA THR A 19 2.87 69.67 23.84
C THR A 19 3.83 70.15 22.75
N GLU A 20 4.34 71.37 22.75
CA GLU A 20 5.19 71.83 21.61
C GLU A 20 6.62 71.27 21.63
N GLU A 21 7.30 71.21 22.79
CA GLU A 21 8.70 70.75 22.85
C GLU A 21 8.84 69.22 22.72
N ILE A 22 7.82 68.47 23.13
CA ILE A 22 7.76 67.00 22.97
C ILE A 22 7.37 66.62 21.53
N GLN A 23 6.65 67.47 20.80
CA GLN A 23 6.27 67.21 19.41
C GLN A 23 7.45 67.31 18.44
N ASP A 24 8.38 68.24 18.65
CA ASP A 24 9.53 68.41 17.76
C ASP A 24 10.56 67.27 17.89
N ASP A 25 10.85 66.82 19.12
CA ASP A 25 11.71 65.66 19.34
C ASP A 25 11.09 64.36 18.81
N TYR A 26 9.77 64.22 18.93
CA TYR A 26 9.03 63.10 18.34
C TYR A 26 9.08 63.12 16.80
N LEU A 27 8.95 64.30 16.18
CA LEU A 27 8.96 64.44 14.72
C LEU A 27 10.34 64.16 14.13
N LYS A 28 11.41 64.59 14.81
CA LYS A 28 12.80 64.34 14.40
C LYS A 28 13.16 62.85 14.51
N CYS A 29 12.77 62.21 15.62
CA CYS A 29 13.00 60.78 15.81
C CYS A 29 12.24 59.92 14.78
N LYS A 30 11.04 60.36 14.40
CA LYS A 30 10.24 59.70 13.33
C LYS A 30 10.91 59.80 11.96
N GLN A 31 11.47 60.95 11.61
CA GLN A 31 12.18 61.14 10.33
C GLN A 31 13.45 60.27 10.25
N ASP A 32 14.23 60.21 11.33
CA ASP A 32 15.43 59.37 11.40
C ASP A 32 15.11 57.87 11.30
N ALA A 33 13.97 57.44 11.86
CA ALA A 33 13.50 56.06 11.75
C ALA A 33 13.04 55.73 10.31
N GLU A 34 12.33 56.64 9.64
CA GLU A 34 11.88 56.46 8.26
C GLU A 34 13.04 56.42 7.27
N GLU A 35 14.09 57.22 7.47
CA GLU A 35 15.30 57.15 6.64
C GLU A 35 16.06 55.83 6.82
N LYS A 36 16.15 55.31 8.05
CA LYS A 36 16.75 53.99 8.31
C LYS A 36 15.95 52.85 7.69
N ILE A 37 14.62 52.94 7.70
CA ILE A 37 13.74 51.97 7.02
C ILE A 37 13.98 52.03 5.50
N LYS A 38 13.97 53.22 4.89
CA LYS A 38 14.23 53.39 3.44
C LYS A 38 15.63 52.90 3.04
N ALA A 39 16.65 53.15 3.86
CA ALA A 39 18.01 52.65 3.62
C ALA A 39 18.09 51.11 3.71
N SER A 40 17.36 50.50 4.65
CA SER A 40 17.29 49.04 4.78
C SER A 40 16.52 48.37 3.64
N GLU A 41 15.44 48.99 3.16
CA GLU A 41 14.69 48.51 1.99
C GLU A 41 15.49 48.61 0.70
N LYS A 42 16.31 49.66 0.54
CA LYS A 42 17.23 49.80 -0.60
C LYS A 42 18.28 48.69 -0.59
N LYS A 43 18.88 48.39 0.57
CA LYS A 43 19.83 47.27 0.72
C LYS A 43 19.17 45.91 0.49
N LEU A 44 17.90 45.73 0.87
CA LEU A 44 17.13 44.52 0.62
C LEU A 44 16.79 44.35 -0.88
N LYS A 45 16.49 45.45 -1.59
CA LYS A 45 16.26 45.42 -3.04
C LYS A 45 17.55 45.15 -3.83
N GLU A 46 18.68 45.69 -3.40
CA GLU A 46 19.99 45.41 -4.01
C GLU A 46 20.44 43.95 -3.77
N SER A 47 20.22 43.40 -2.58
CA SER A 47 20.51 41.98 -2.29
C SER A 47 19.54 40.99 -2.94
N LYS A 48 18.30 41.39 -3.25
CA LYS A 48 17.38 40.61 -4.10
C LYS A 48 17.77 40.65 -5.58
N LYS A 49 18.29 41.78 -6.08
CA LYS A 49 18.75 41.91 -7.47
C LYS A 49 20.00 41.05 -7.77
N MET A 50 20.84 40.80 -6.76
CA MET A 50 21.98 39.87 -6.91
C MET A 50 21.60 38.37 -6.86
N LYS A 51 20.41 38.00 -6.38
CA LYS A 51 19.97 36.58 -6.32
C LYS A 51 19.09 36.16 -7.51
N GLN A 52 18.68 37.08 -8.38
CA GLN A 52 17.74 36.80 -9.45
C GLN A 52 18.39 36.65 -10.85
N ASP A 53 19.71 36.84 -10.95
CA ASP A 53 20.46 36.68 -12.22
C ASP A 53 21.37 35.43 -12.25
N ALA A 54 21.19 34.47 -11.33
CA ALA A 54 21.96 33.21 -11.30
C ALA A 54 21.11 31.93 -11.23
N SER A 55 19.80 31.99 -11.42
CA SER A 55 18.97 30.77 -11.46
C SER A 55 17.72 30.94 -12.33
N SER A 56 17.90 30.93 -13.64
CA SER A 56 16.79 30.91 -14.61
C SER A 56 16.93 29.82 -15.68
N SER A 57 17.91 28.92 -15.57
CA SER A 57 18.03 27.76 -16.48
C SER A 57 18.43 26.45 -15.80
N SER A 58 18.92 26.46 -14.56
CA SER A 58 19.34 25.25 -13.83
C SER A 58 18.17 24.48 -13.21
N GLY A 59 17.14 25.18 -12.71
CA GLY A 59 16.01 24.52 -12.02
C GLY A 59 15.21 23.59 -12.93
N CYS A 60 15.08 23.93 -14.22
CA CYS A 60 14.37 23.09 -15.20
C CYS A 60 15.09 21.74 -15.43
N ILE A 61 16.43 21.76 -15.47
CA ILE A 61 17.23 20.56 -15.69
C ILE A 61 17.22 19.71 -14.41
N ASP A 62 17.34 20.34 -13.24
CA ASP A 62 17.28 19.63 -11.95
C ASP A 62 15.91 18.98 -11.69
N ASP A 63 14.82 19.65 -12.10
CA ASP A 63 13.46 19.13 -12.02
C ASP A 63 13.24 17.96 -13.00
N GLU A 64 13.78 18.04 -14.22
CA GLU A 64 13.76 16.92 -15.17
C GLU A 64 14.62 15.74 -14.70
N LEU A 65 15.79 16.01 -14.13
CA LEU A 65 16.70 14.98 -13.61
C LEU A 65 16.07 14.25 -12.41
N THR A 66 15.42 14.99 -11.52
CA THR A 66 14.68 14.39 -10.40
C THR A 66 13.43 13.63 -10.88
N CYS A 67 12.75 14.10 -11.93
CA CYS A 67 11.65 13.37 -12.57
C CYS A 67 12.13 12.06 -13.20
N LEU A 68 13.24 12.08 -13.94
CA LEU A 68 13.85 10.89 -14.54
C LEU A 68 14.33 9.90 -13.48
N THR A 69 14.90 10.40 -12.39
CA THR A 69 15.32 9.56 -11.25
C THR A 69 14.13 8.87 -10.60
N LYS A 70 13.01 9.58 -10.40
CA LYS A 70 11.77 8.97 -9.89
C LYS A 70 11.23 7.89 -10.82
N LYS A 71 11.18 8.16 -12.13
CA LYS A 71 10.76 7.16 -13.12
C LYS A 71 11.69 5.95 -13.15
N LEU A 72 13.00 6.15 -13.00
CA LEU A 72 13.97 5.04 -12.94
C LEU A 72 13.77 4.19 -11.68
N VAL A 73 13.50 4.82 -10.54
CA VAL A 73 13.15 4.12 -9.30
C VAL A 73 11.83 3.34 -9.49
N GLU A 74 10.80 3.93 -10.09
CA GLU A 74 9.56 3.24 -10.41
C GLU A 74 9.77 2.04 -11.34
N ILE A 75 10.58 2.20 -12.40
CA ILE A 75 10.93 1.11 -13.32
C ILE A 75 11.69 0.01 -12.59
N ASN A 76 12.63 0.35 -11.71
CA ASN A 76 13.36 -0.64 -10.93
C ASN A 76 12.47 -1.36 -9.92
N THR A 77 11.53 -0.66 -9.29
CA THR A 77 10.51 -1.27 -8.43
C THR A 77 9.62 -2.21 -9.23
N ILE A 78 9.14 -1.79 -10.41
CA ILE A 78 8.36 -2.65 -11.32
C ILE A 78 9.18 -3.87 -11.73
N ARG A 79 10.46 -3.70 -12.06
CA ARG A 79 11.37 -4.80 -12.39
C ARG A 79 11.53 -5.75 -11.22
N GLU A 80 11.69 -5.23 -10.00
CA GLU A 80 11.78 -6.03 -8.77
C GLU A 80 10.49 -6.82 -8.52
N GLU A 81 9.33 -6.19 -8.65
CA GLU A 81 8.03 -6.84 -8.53
C GLU A 81 7.83 -7.91 -9.63
N ILE A 82 8.23 -7.65 -10.87
CA ILE A 82 8.25 -8.63 -11.96
C ILE A 82 9.20 -9.79 -11.65
N THR A 83 10.38 -9.52 -11.11
CA THR A 83 11.31 -10.59 -10.71
C THR A 83 10.80 -11.38 -9.50
N LYS A 84 10.06 -10.77 -8.57
CA LYS A 84 9.40 -11.48 -7.46
C LYS A 84 8.27 -12.37 -7.94
N LEU A 85 7.62 -11.99 -9.05
CA LEU A 85 6.51 -12.75 -9.60
C LEU A 85 6.92 -14.15 -10.09
N ARG A 86 8.20 -14.39 -10.47
CA ARG A 86 8.93 -15.67 -10.76
C ARG A 86 8.14 -16.91 -11.25
N LEU A 87 6.92 -16.72 -11.73
CA LEU A 87 5.97 -17.67 -12.24
C LEU A 87 5.16 -16.86 -13.23
N ASP A 88 5.36 -17.20 -14.51
CA ASP A 88 4.50 -16.76 -15.60
C ASP A 88 3.03 -16.80 -15.14
N PRO A 89 2.29 -15.66 -15.19
CA PRO A 89 0.90 -15.59 -14.75
C PRO A 89 0.05 -16.72 -15.33
N ALA A 90 0.30 -17.13 -16.58
CA ALA A 90 -0.42 -18.24 -17.21
C ALA A 90 -0.15 -19.58 -16.51
N LYS A 91 1.12 -19.86 -16.14
CA LYS A 91 1.50 -21.07 -15.40
C LYS A 91 0.97 -21.07 -13.99
N ARG A 92 0.95 -19.90 -13.34
CA ARG A 92 0.35 -19.73 -12.02
C ARG A 92 -1.15 -20.01 -12.07
N THR A 93 -1.84 -19.46 -13.06
CA THR A 93 -3.27 -19.72 -13.27
C THR A 93 -3.55 -21.19 -13.52
N PHE A 94 -2.75 -21.85 -14.37
CA PHE A 94 -2.86 -23.30 -14.63
C PHE A 94 -2.65 -24.11 -13.35
N PHE A 95 -1.62 -23.82 -12.57
CA PHE A 95 -1.39 -24.51 -11.31
C PHE A 95 -2.58 -24.33 -10.33
N THR A 96 -3.05 -23.10 -10.14
CA THR A 96 -4.15 -22.80 -9.20
C THR A 96 -5.50 -23.36 -9.64
N ASN A 97 -5.78 -23.41 -10.94
CA ASN A 97 -7.09 -23.84 -11.44
C ASN A 97 -7.16 -25.34 -11.75
N ASP A 98 -6.07 -25.93 -12.23
CA ASP A 98 -6.09 -27.29 -12.78
C ASP A 98 -5.37 -28.29 -11.84
N ILE A 99 -4.23 -27.91 -11.24
CA ILE A 99 -3.43 -28.80 -10.40
C ILE A 99 -3.87 -28.76 -8.92
N GLU A 100 -4.04 -27.57 -8.36
CA GLU A 100 -4.32 -27.37 -6.94
C GLU A 100 -5.63 -28.04 -6.49
N PRO A 101 -6.75 -27.98 -7.24
CA PRO A 101 -7.98 -28.67 -6.84
C PRO A 101 -7.83 -30.20 -6.84
N LEU A 102 -7.08 -30.75 -7.79
CA LEU A 102 -6.81 -32.19 -7.86
C LEU A 102 -5.97 -32.64 -6.67
N LEU A 103 -4.93 -31.88 -6.31
CA LEU A 103 -4.11 -32.14 -5.11
C LEU A 103 -4.96 -32.10 -3.83
N ARG A 104 -5.79 -31.06 -3.66
CA ARG A 104 -6.69 -30.95 -2.49
C ARG A 104 -7.69 -32.11 -2.41
N THR A 105 -8.21 -32.54 -3.55
CA THR A 105 -9.13 -33.68 -3.63
C THR A 105 -8.42 -34.97 -3.22
N LEU A 106 -7.22 -35.21 -3.73
CA LEU A 106 -6.41 -36.38 -3.40
C LEU A 106 -6.05 -36.42 -1.91
N ASP A 107 -5.67 -35.27 -1.33
CA ASP A 107 -5.35 -35.15 0.09
C ASP A 107 -6.58 -35.44 0.97
N THR A 108 -7.73 -34.91 0.58
CA THR A 108 -9.01 -35.17 1.27
C THR A 108 -9.38 -36.66 1.20
N LEU A 109 -9.27 -37.29 0.04
CA LEU A 109 -9.55 -38.71 -0.13
C LEU A 109 -8.60 -39.59 0.69
N SER A 110 -7.31 -39.23 0.72
CA SER A 110 -6.29 -39.94 1.50
C SER A 110 -6.60 -39.88 2.99
N LEU A 111 -6.90 -38.69 3.50
CA LEU A 111 -7.27 -38.48 4.90
C LEU A 111 -8.56 -39.21 5.28
N SER A 112 -9.56 -39.19 4.40
CA SER A 112 -10.80 -39.96 4.60
C SER A 112 -10.54 -41.45 4.67
N THR A 113 -9.72 -41.98 3.75
CA THR A 113 -9.35 -43.41 3.70
C THR A 113 -8.65 -43.84 4.98
N GLU A 114 -7.68 -43.05 5.46
CA GLU A 114 -6.99 -43.29 6.73
C GLU A 114 -7.95 -43.32 7.92
N ARG A 115 -8.86 -42.33 8.00
CA ARG A 115 -9.85 -42.25 9.09
C ARG A 115 -10.80 -43.44 9.10
N PHE A 116 -11.26 -43.90 7.93
CA PHE A 116 -12.10 -45.09 7.85
C PHE A 116 -11.33 -46.36 8.19
N ALA A 117 -10.08 -46.50 7.74
CA ALA A 117 -9.25 -47.64 8.11
C ALA A 117 -9.02 -47.71 9.64
N LEU A 118 -8.75 -46.56 10.27
CA LEU A 118 -8.62 -46.46 11.72
C LEU A 118 -9.93 -46.79 12.45
N ALA A 119 -11.07 -46.32 11.92
CA ALA A 119 -12.38 -46.67 12.46
C ALA A 119 -12.63 -48.19 12.40
N ILE A 120 -12.33 -48.85 11.27
CA ILE A 120 -12.43 -50.31 11.14
C ILE A 120 -11.55 -51.01 12.19
N TYR A 121 -10.29 -50.58 12.35
CA TYR A 121 -9.37 -51.15 13.33
C TYR A 121 -9.93 -51.07 14.77
N ASN A 122 -10.46 -49.90 15.15
CA ASN A 122 -11.05 -49.69 16.48
C ASN A 122 -12.33 -50.50 16.69
N ILE A 123 -13.10 -50.72 15.62
CA ILE A 123 -14.33 -51.51 15.64
C ILE A 123 -14.00 -53.01 15.72
N TYR A 124 -12.94 -53.47 15.04
CA TYR A 124 -12.49 -54.88 15.04
C TYR A 124 -12.14 -55.39 16.44
N GLY A 125 -11.60 -54.52 17.30
CA GLY A 125 -11.32 -54.85 18.70
C GLY A 125 -12.56 -55.00 19.60
N ASN A 126 -13.75 -54.58 19.15
CA ASN A 126 -14.98 -54.62 19.94
C ASN A 126 -15.87 -55.78 19.51
N ASN A 127 -16.08 -56.75 20.41
CA ASN A 127 -16.92 -57.94 20.21
C ASN A 127 -18.42 -57.66 19.94
N PHE A 128 -18.86 -56.41 19.98
CA PHE A 128 -20.27 -56.02 19.87
C PHE A 128 -20.66 -55.46 18.49
N THR A 129 -19.72 -55.27 17.57
CA THR A 129 -20.05 -54.67 16.27
C THR A 129 -20.47 -55.71 15.24
N LYS A 130 -21.49 -55.37 14.45
CA LYS A 130 -21.98 -56.24 13.38
C LYS A 130 -20.94 -56.33 12.27
N PHE A 131 -20.59 -57.56 11.90
CA PHE A 131 -19.67 -57.83 10.78
C PHE A 131 -20.09 -57.14 9.47
N SER A 132 -21.39 -56.92 9.26
CA SER A 132 -21.90 -56.15 8.10
C SER A 132 -21.39 -54.72 8.07
N GLU A 133 -21.34 -54.02 9.21
CA GLU A 133 -20.90 -52.62 9.27
C GLU A 133 -19.39 -52.49 8.99
N MET A 134 -18.59 -53.43 9.47
CA MET A 134 -17.16 -53.51 9.10
C MET A 134 -16.97 -53.74 7.60
N LYS A 135 -17.78 -54.64 7.01
CA LYS A 135 -17.71 -54.93 5.57
C LYS A 135 -18.07 -53.71 4.74
N ASP A 136 -19.11 -52.98 5.12
CA ASP A 136 -19.53 -51.75 4.41
C ASP A 136 -18.44 -50.66 4.49
N MET A 137 -17.83 -50.50 5.67
CA MET A 137 -16.75 -49.53 5.85
C MET A 137 -15.48 -49.92 5.07
N LEU A 138 -15.16 -51.22 4.99
CA LEU A 138 -14.05 -51.73 4.19
C LEU A 138 -14.30 -51.51 2.69
N ASN A 139 -15.52 -51.75 2.21
CA ASN A 139 -15.90 -51.45 0.83
C ASN A 139 -15.77 -49.96 0.52
N LEU A 140 -16.11 -49.09 1.48
CA LEU A 140 -15.93 -47.65 1.33
C LEU A 140 -14.44 -47.26 1.21
N VAL A 141 -13.57 -47.87 2.02
CA VAL A 141 -12.11 -47.68 1.92
C VAL A 141 -11.59 -48.06 0.54
N TYR A 142 -12.01 -49.21 0.00
CA TYR A 142 -11.62 -49.61 -1.36
C TYR A 142 -12.14 -48.64 -2.42
N SER A 143 -13.42 -48.23 -2.32
CA SER A 143 -13.99 -47.25 -3.26
C SER A 143 -13.27 -45.90 -3.22
N LEU A 144 -12.84 -45.43 -2.04
CA LEU A 144 -12.06 -44.19 -1.91
C LEU A 144 -10.65 -44.33 -2.47
N SER A 145 -10.03 -45.50 -2.28
CA SER A 145 -8.73 -45.84 -2.87
C SER A 145 -8.80 -45.80 -4.41
N ASP A 146 -9.81 -46.44 -5.00
CA ASP A 146 -10.01 -46.44 -6.46
C ASP A 146 -10.20 -45.02 -7.00
N LYS A 147 -10.99 -44.19 -6.28
CA LYS A 147 -11.17 -42.78 -6.65
C LYS A 147 -9.90 -41.96 -6.49
N SER A 148 -9.08 -42.26 -5.49
CA SER A 148 -7.77 -41.62 -5.32
C SER A 148 -6.85 -41.95 -6.49
N GLU A 149 -6.87 -43.18 -6.99
CA GLU A 149 -6.10 -43.59 -8.17
C GLU A 149 -6.56 -42.88 -9.45
N GLU A 150 -7.89 -42.73 -9.65
CA GLU A 150 -8.44 -41.94 -10.76
C GLU A 150 -7.96 -40.48 -10.71
N VAL A 151 -8.03 -39.83 -9.55
CA VAL A 151 -7.56 -38.44 -9.36
C VAL A 151 -6.06 -38.34 -9.61
N LEU A 152 -5.26 -39.28 -9.11
CA LEU A 152 -3.82 -39.30 -9.32
C LEU A 152 -3.45 -39.45 -10.81
N LYS A 153 -4.19 -40.26 -11.57
CA LYS A 153 -3.99 -40.40 -13.02
C LYS A 153 -4.23 -39.08 -13.76
N VAL A 154 -5.26 -38.32 -13.38
CA VAL A 154 -5.53 -37.01 -13.98
C VAL A 154 -4.44 -36.01 -13.56
N LEU A 155 -4.11 -35.96 -12.28
CA LEU A 155 -3.07 -35.08 -11.75
C LEU A 155 -1.72 -35.29 -12.44
N ASN A 156 -1.31 -36.53 -12.67
CA ASN A 156 -0.08 -36.83 -13.40
C ASN A 156 -0.08 -36.25 -14.81
N LYS A 157 -1.21 -36.33 -15.53
CA LYS A 157 -1.34 -35.73 -16.86
C LYS A 157 -1.21 -34.21 -16.82
N GLU A 158 -1.85 -33.56 -15.85
CA GLU A 158 -1.76 -32.10 -15.69
C GLU A 158 -0.33 -31.65 -15.31
N ILE A 159 0.36 -32.41 -14.46
CA ILE A 159 1.77 -32.16 -14.14
C ILE A 159 2.65 -32.32 -15.39
N ASP A 160 2.43 -33.35 -16.21
CA ASP A 160 3.16 -33.53 -17.47
C ASP A 160 2.94 -32.35 -18.43
N ILE A 161 1.70 -31.86 -18.55
CA ILE A 161 1.37 -30.66 -19.33
C ILE A 161 2.12 -29.45 -18.78
N MET A 162 2.07 -29.22 -17.47
CA MET A 162 2.81 -28.14 -16.82
C MET A 162 4.30 -28.23 -17.15
N LEU A 163 4.94 -29.38 -16.93
CA LEU A 163 6.37 -29.57 -17.20
C LEU A 163 6.73 -29.34 -18.67
N ASN A 164 5.85 -29.71 -19.60
CA ASN A 164 6.04 -29.42 -21.02
C ASN A 164 5.98 -27.92 -21.31
N ILE A 165 5.04 -27.18 -20.70
CA ILE A 165 4.99 -25.71 -20.78
C ILE A 165 6.31 -25.11 -20.26
N TYR A 166 6.84 -25.59 -19.13
CA TYR A 166 8.13 -25.10 -18.61
C TYR A 166 9.32 -25.39 -19.53
N LYS A 167 9.37 -26.55 -20.19
CA LYS A 167 10.46 -26.90 -21.12
C LYS A 167 10.45 -26.06 -22.40
N CYS A 168 9.29 -25.63 -22.88
CA CYS A 168 9.17 -24.83 -24.10
C CYS A 168 9.71 -23.41 -23.96
N ASP A 169 9.66 -22.82 -22.76
CA ASP A 169 10.13 -21.43 -22.54
C ASP A 169 11.65 -21.29 -22.49
N PHE A 170 12.41 -22.37 -22.30
CA PHE A 170 13.88 -22.34 -22.30
C PHE A 170 14.51 -22.42 -23.71
N LYS A 171 13.70 -22.47 -24.77
CA LYS A 171 14.16 -22.57 -26.17
C LYS A 171 14.04 -21.26 -26.98
N LYS A 172 13.77 -20.12 -26.34
CA LYS A 172 13.70 -18.81 -27.00
C LYS A 172 14.85 -17.90 -26.61
#